data_AF-A0AA37G5S7-F1
#
_entry.id   AF-A0AA37G5S7-F1
#
_cell.length_a   1.000
_cell.length_b   1.000
_cell.length_c   1.000
_cell.angle_alpha   90.00
_cell.angle_beta   90.00
_cell.angle_gamma   90.00
#
_symmetry.space_group_name_H-M   'P 1'
#
loop_
_entity.id
_entity.type
_entity.pdbx_description
1 polymer ?
#
loop_
_entity_poly.entity_id
_entity_poly.type
_entity_poly.pdbx_seq_one_letter_code
_entity_poly.pdbx_strand_id
1 'polypeptide(L)'
;MTIQVKRVTLEVTPAQHRKLRDASAKFDTTQAELLGYLIDITLTNTDVVKTAVEAQVRKRKLEEERARQTEEQAKQLISTLSPEALARLLSGEADLSKL
;
A
#
# COMPACT_ATOMS: atom_id res chain seq x y z
N MET A 1 36.35 9.09 -18.04
CA MET A 1 35.53 8.07 -17.34
C MET A 1 34.19 7.98 -18.06
N THR A 2 33.88 6.86 -18.70
CA THR A 2 32.58 6.63 -19.35
C THR A 2 31.57 6.17 -18.31
N ILE A 3 30.60 7.01 -18.00
CA ILE A 3 29.50 6.67 -17.08
C ILE A 3 28.60 5.68 -17.83
N GLN A 4 28.57 4.42 -17.41
CA GLN A 4 27.61 3.45 -17.93
C GLN A 4 26.21 3.82 -17.42
N VAL A 5 25.39 4.40 -18.30
CA VAL A 5 23.98 4.64 -18.02
C VAL A 5 23.23 3.32 -18.14
N LYS A 6 22.99 2.65 -17.00
CA LYS A 6 22.11 1.48 -16.96
C LYS A 6 20.68 1.93 -17.29
N ARG A 7 20.16 1.50 -18.44
CA ARG A 7 18.74 1.64 -18.75
C ARG A 7 17.95 0.71 -17.84
N VAL A 8 17.14 1.28 -16.95
CA VAL A 8 16.20 0.55 -16.09
C VAL A 8 14.82 0.68 -16.72
N THR A 9 14.24 -0.43 -17.15
CA THR A 9 12.81 -0.49 -17.48
C THR A 9 12.02 -0.54 -16.17
N LEU A 10 11.33 0.55 -15.87
CA LEU A 10 10.43 0.64 -14.71
C LEU A 10 9.10 -0.03 -15.05
N GLU A 11 8.84 -1.18 -14.44
CA GLU A 11 7.50 -1.78 -14.47
C GLU A 11 6.57 -0.95 -13.58
N VAL A 12 5.55 -0.34 -14.20
CA VAL A 12 4.52 0.43 -13.49
C VAL A 12 3.24 -0.38 -13.40
N THR A 13 2.65 -0.42 -12.21
CA THR A 13 1.33 -1.05 -12.02
C THR A 13 0.25 -0.31 -12.81
N PRO A 14 -0.89 -0.95 -13.15
CA PRO A 14 -1.99 -0.29 -13.84
C PRO A 14 -2.54 0.94 -13.10
N ALA A 15 -2.46 0.94 -11.76
CA ALA A 15 -2.85 2.09 -10.94
C ALA A 15 -1.86 3.26 -11.07
N GLN A 16 -0.55 2.97 -11.06
CA GLN A 16 0.49 3.99 -11.28
C GLN A 16 0.43 4.57 -12.70
N HIS A 17 0.22 3.73 -13.71
CA HIS A 17 0.05 4.18 -15.09
C HIS A 17 -1.14 5.13 -15.24
N ARG A 18 -2.30 4.83 -14.62
CA ARG A 18 -3.45 5.75 -14.61
C ARG A 18 -3.10 7.10 -13.98
N LYS A 19 -2.44 7.10 -12.81
CA LYS A 19 -2.01 8.34 -12.16
C LYS A 19 -1.03 9.14 -13.02
N LEU A 20 -0.07 8.48 -13.66
CA LEU A 20 0.89 9.11 -14.55
C LEU A 20 0.20 9.73 -15.77
N ARG A 21 -0.72 9.01 -16.40
CA ARG A 21 -1.52 9.53 -17.53
C ARG A 21 -2.36 10.74 -17.12
N ASP A 22 -3.06 10.66 -16.00
CA ASP A 22 -3.93 11.73 -15.55
C ASP A 22 -3.12 12.97 -15.12
N ALA A 23 -1.91 12.77 -14.59
CA ALA A 23 -0.97 13.85 -14.29
C ALA A 23 -0.35 14.42 -15.56
N SER A 24 0.07 13.58 -16.50
CA SER A 24 0.71 14.01 -17.76
C SER A 24 -0.25 14.85 -18.60
N ALA A 25 -1.55 14.50 -18.60
CA ALA A 25 -2.59 15.30 -19.24
C ALA A 25 -2.77 16.70 -18.62
N LYS A 26 -2.52 16.87 -17.31
CA LYS A 26 -2.63 18.18 -16.65
C LYS A 26 -1.47 19.11 -16.96
N PHE A 27 -0.29 18.55 -17.19
CA PHE A 27 0.93 19.29 -17.44
C PHE A 27 1.31 19.35 -18.92
N ASP A 28 0.41 18.91 -19.81
CA ASP A 28 0.63 18.83 -21.26
C ASP A 28 1.98 18.19 -21.64
N THR A 29 2.29 17.06 -21.00
CA THR A 29 3.55 16.33 -21.16
C THR A 29 3.28 14.86 -21.42
N THR A 30 4.28 14.14 -21.93
CA THR A 30 4.20 12.69 -22.05
C THR A 30 4.42 12.01 -20.69
N GLN A 31 3.87 10.81 -20.52
CA GLN A 31 4.13 10.02 -19.32
C GLN A 31 5.62 9.71 -19.13
N ALA A 32 6.37 9.54 -20.23
CA ALA A 32 7.80 9.27 -20.19
C ALA A 32 8.62 10.46 -19.67
N GLU A 33 8.31 11.67 -20.15
CA GLU A 33 8.94 12.91 -19.67
C GLU A 33 8.61 13.17 -18.20
N LEU A 34 7.35 13.03 -17.82
CA LEU A 34 6.93 13.16 -16.42
C LEU A 34 7.67 12.17 -15.51
N LEU A 35 7.86 10.93 -15.97
CA LEU A 35 8.64 9.93 -15.25
C LEU A 35 10.10 10.36 -15.10
N GLY A 36 10.70 10.91 -16.16
CA GLY A 36 12.05 11.47 -16.15
C GLY A 36 12.20 12.57 -15.10
N TYR A 37 11.28 13.56 -15.08
CA TYR A 37 11.31 14.63 -14.08
C TYR A 37 11.16 14.12 -12.65
N LEU A 38 10.28 13.13 -12.42
CA LEU A 38 10.13 12.51 -11.10
C LEU A 38 11.42 11.82 -10.64
N ILE A 39 12.13 11.14 -11.56
CA ILE A 39 13.43 10.53 -11.28
C ILE A 39 14.47 11.60 -10.92
N ASP A 40 14.56 12.67 -11.71
CA ASP A 40 15.54 13.74 -11.48
C ASP A 40 15.30 14.45 -10.15
N ILE A 41 14.03 14.75 -9.82
CA ILE A 41 13.65 15.32 -8.53
C ILE A 41 14.01 14.38 -7.37
N THR A 42 13.77 13.07 -7.56
CA THR A 42 14.09 12.04 -6.57
C THR A 42 15.58 11.92 -6.33
N LEU A 43 16.39 11.95 -7.40
CA LEU A 43 17.85 11.91 -7.31
C LEU A 43 18.40 13.17 -6.62
N THR A 44 17.83 14.34 -6.95
CA THR A 44 18.24 15.62 -6.36
C THR A 44 17.83 15.74 -4.89
N ASN A 45 16.70 15.15 -4.49
CA ASN A 45 16.14 15.23 -3.13
C ASN A 45 16.10 13.86 -2.44
N THR A 46 17.21 13.13 -2.52
CA THR A 46 17.29 11.73 -2.06
C THR A 46 16.90 11.58 -0.58
N ASP A 47 17.27 12.54 0.29
CA ASP A 47 16.98 12.48 1.73
C ASP A 47 15.49 12.65 2.05
N VAL A 48 14.80 13.51 1.29
CA VAL A 48 13.34 13.72 1.45
C VAL A 48 12.60 12.46 1.02
N VAL A 49 13.00 11.86 -0.10
CA VAL A 49 12.40 10.61 -0.59
C VAL A 49 12.68 9.46 0.37
N LYS A 50 13.91 9.34 0.89
CA LYS A 50 14.26 8.34 1.91
C LYS A 50 13.38 8.47 3.14
N THR A 51 13.22 9.68 3.66
CA THR A 51 12.36 9.95 4.83
C THR A 51 10.90 9.57 4.56
N ALA A 52 10.37 9.94 3.39
CA ALA A 52 9.01 9.60 2.99
C ALA A 52 8.80 8.08 2.87
N VAL A 53 9.76 7.37 2.28
CA VAL A 53 9.74 5.90 2.15
C VAL A 53 9.80 5.24 3.52
N GLU A 54 10.68 5.69 4.42
CA GLU A 54 10.77 5.15 5.77
C GLU A 54 9.46 5.34 6.56
N ALA A 55 8.83 6.51 6.45
CA ALA A 55 7.54 6.78 7.08
C ALA A 55 6.44 5.85 6.51
N GLN A 56 6.42 5.65 5.20
CA GLN A 56 5.46 4.75 4.54
C GLN A 56 5.63 3.30 5.00
N VAL A 57 6.88 2.84 5.11
CA VAL A 57 7.20 1.49 5.60
C VAL A 57 6.78 1.32 7.06
N ARG A 58 7.09 2.30 7.93
CA ARG A 58 6.65 2.30 9.34
C ARG A 58 5.12 2.23 9.45
N LYS A 59 4.40 3.01 8.64
CA LYS A 59 2.94 2.99 8.60
C LYS A 59 2.39 1.61 8.24
N ARG A 60 2.92 0.97 7.18
CA ARG A 60 2.49 -0.38 6.79
C ARG A 60 2.73 -1.41 7.89
N LYS A 61 3.89 -1.36 8.54
CA LYS A 61 4.18 -2.26 9.69
C LYS A 61 3.17 -2.09 10.82
N LEU A 62 2.79 -0.85 11.13
CA LEU A 62 1.76 -0.58 12.16
C LEU A 62 0.37 -1.09 11.74
N GLU A 63 0.01 -0.96 10.45
CA GLU A 63 -1.25 -1.49 9.93
C GLU A 63 -1.28 -3.03 9.94
N GLU A 64 -0.18 -3.68 9.57
CA GLU A 64 -0.02 -5.13 9.66
C GLU A 64 -0.11 -5.62 11.11
N GLU A 65 0.53 -4.93 12.05
CA GLU A 65 0.46 -5.29 13.47
C GLU A 65 -0.95 -5.12 14.04
N ARG A 66 -1.64 -4.03 13.67
CA ARG A 66 -3.05 -3.84 14.03
C ARG A 66 -3.94 -4.94 13.43
N ALA A 67 -3.71 -5.32 12.18
CA ALA A 67 -4.45 -6.41 11.55
C ALA A 67 -4.24 -7.74 12.28
N ARG A 68 -3.01 -8.04 12.69
CA ARG A 68 -2.70 -9.22 13.52
C ARG A 68 -3.39 -9.19 14.87
N GLN A 69 -3.37 -8.05 15.56
CA GLN A 69 -4.06 -7.90 16.85
C GLN A 69 -5.57 -8.10 16.70
N THR A 70 -6.18 -7.53 15.66
CA THR A 70 -7.60 -7.74 15.37
C THR A 70 -7.91 -9.20 15.05
N GLU A 71 -7.05 -9.87 14.28
CA GLU A 71 -7.21 -11.30 13.97
C GLU A 71 -7.09 -12.16 15.24
N GLU A 72 -6.15 -11.84 16.13
CA GLU A 72 -5.96 -12.56 17.38
C GLU A 72 -7.13 -12.33 18.36
N GLN A 73 -7.63 -11.10 18.46
CA GLN A 73 -8.85 -10.78 19.20
C GLN A 73 -10.06 -11.53 18.63
N ALA A 74 -10.23 -11.56 17.31
CA ALA A 74 -11.28 -12.32 16.67
C ALA A 74 -11.17 -13.82 16.99
N LYS A 75 -9.97 -14.40 16.96
CA LYS A 75 -9.74 -15.80 17.34
C LYS A 75 -10.08 -16.07 18.81
N GLN A 76 -9.73 -15.17 19.72
CA GLN A 76 -10.07 -15.30 21.14
C GLN A 76 -11.59 -15.25 21.38
N LEU A 77 -12.28 -14.32 20.72
CA LEU A 77 -13.75 -14.22 20.77
C LEU A 77 -14.39 -15.50 20.20
N ILE A 78 -13.92 -16.00 19.07
CA ILE A 78 -14.39 -17.26 18.49
C ILE A 78 -14.16 -18.44 19.45
N SER A 79 -13.01 -18.51 20.14
CA SER A 79 -12.72 -19.59 21.09
C SER A 79 -13.55 -19.58 22.37
N THR A 80 -14.16 -18.44 22.72
CA THR A 80 -15.01 -18.27 23.91
C THR A 80 -16.49 -18.44 23.59
N LEU A 81 -16.88 -18.51 22.31
CA LEU A 81 -18.25 -18.75 21.87
C LEU A 81 -18.65 -20.23 22.03
N SER A 82 -19.91 -20.46 22.41
CA SER A 82 -20.48 -21.81 22.43
C SER A 82 -20.62 -22.35 20.99
N PRO A 83 -20.64 -23.68 20.79
CA PRO A 83 -20.78 -24.29 19.46
C PRO A 83 -22.02 -23.83 18.69
N GLU A 84 -23.14 -23.59 19.39
CA GLU A 84 -24.37 -23.04 18.80
C GLU A 84 -24.23 -21.59 18.34
N ALA A 85 -23.55 -20.75 19.14
CA ALA A 85 -23.31 -19.35 18.77
C ALA A 85 -22.33 -19.22 17.60
N LEU A 86 -21.33 -20.10 17.54
CA LEU A 86 -20.36 -20.17 16.45
C LEU A 86 -20.99 -20.67 15.15
N ALA A 87 -21.88 -21.67 15.22
CA ALA A 87 -22.67 -22.13 14.08
C ALA A 87 -23.59 -21.03 13.52
N ARG A 88 -24.25 -20.26 14.41
CA ARG A 88 -25.06 -19.10 14.01
C ARG A 88 -24.23 -17.99 13.37
N LEU A 89 -23.03 -17.72 13.87
CA LEU A 89 -22.11 -16.74 13.29
C LEU A 89 -21.67 -17.14 11.86
N LEU A 90 -21.29 -18.40 11.67
CA LEU A 90 -20.85 -18.93 10.37
C LEU A 90 -22.01 -19.05 9.36
N SER A 91 -23.24 -19.23 9.84
CA SER A 91 -24.46 -19.22 9.00
C SER A 91 -24.92 -17.82 8.59
N GLY A 92 -24.31 -16.76 9.14
CA GLY A 92 -24.69 -15.36 8.89
C GLY A 92 -25.91 -14.88 9.67
N GLU A 93 -26.46 -15.69 10.60
CA GLU A 93 -27.61 -15.33 11.44
C GLU A 93 -27.22 -14.48 12.66
N ALA A 94 -25.94 -14.49 13.07
CA ALA A 94 -25.43 -13.70 14.18
C ALA A 94 -24.32 -12.76 13.72
N ASP A 95 -24.41 -11.50 14.14
CA ASP A 95 -23.45 -10.45 13.87
C ASP A 95 -22.72 -10.10 15.18
N LEU A 96 -21.39 -10.15 15.20
CA LEU A 96 -20.57 -9.82 16.37
C LEU A 96 -20.78 -8.36 16.84
N SER A 97 -21.39 -7.52 16.00
CA SER A 97 -21.74 -6.13 16.29
C SER A 97 -22.89 -5.97 17.32
N LYS A 98 -23.58 -7.07 17.69
CA LYS A 98 -24.76 -7.06 18.57
C LYS A 98 -24.57 -7.79 19.91
N LEU A 99 -23.36 -8.29 20.19
CA LEU A 99 -22.94 -8.85 21.48
C LEU A 99 -22.17 -7.81 22.28
#